data_AF-A0A162J6E3-F1
#
_entry.id   AF-A0A162J6E3-F1
#
_cell.length_a   1.000
_cell.length_b   1.000
_cell.length_c   1.000
_cell.angle_alpha   90.00
_cell.angle_beta   90.00
_cell.angle_gamma   90.00
#
_symmetry.space_group_name_H-M   'P 1'
#
loop_
_entity.id
_entity.type
_entity.pdbx_description
1 polymer ?
#
loop_
_entity_poly.entity_id
_entity_poly.type
_entity_poly.pdbx_seq_one_letter_code
_entity_poly.pdbx_strand_id
1 'polypeptide(L)'
;MPGGALHWPLWAPYALYGEVDHVYGFKQWHARNGFTAAQGALNLVETLLYLGYVYLWWAKGATTPTTTSGGGGGGRKGVTGRAAAYAVMLAFSAAVMTLSKTVLYWLNEYFSYFDNIGHNDLYSLVFLWIIPNGLWLVFPTYVIYQLGGEIVNVLAGASADDEKEE
;
A
#
# COMPACT_ATOMS: atom_id res chain seq x y z
N MET A 1 -19.58 12.33 5.84
CA MET A 1 -19.28 13.29 6.94
C MET A 1 -20.48 13.39 7.87
N PRO A 2 -20.27 13.79 9.14
CA PRO A 2 -21.34 14.01 10.10
C PRO A 2 -22.52 14.80 9.50
N GLY A 3 -23.74 14.35 9.79
CA GLY A 3 -24.97 14.94 9.23
C GLY A 3 -25.47 14.34 7.91
N GLY A 4 -24.69 13.49 7.23
CA GLY A 4 -25.14 12.79 6.02
C GLY A 4 -25.88 11.46 6.30
N ALA A 5 -26.81 11.07 5.43
CA ALA A 5 -27.57 9.81 5.58
C ALA A 5 -26.69 8.54 5.55
N LEU A 6 -25.55 8.58 4.86
CA LEU A 6 -24.57 7.49 4.84
C LEU A 6 -23.64 7.50 6.06
N HIS A 7 -23.56 8.61 6.79
CA HIS A 7 -22.66 8.74 7.94
C HIS A 7 -22.99 7.73 9.03
N TRP A 8 -24.26 7.62 9.39
CA TRP A 8 -24.73 6.59 10.30
C TRP A 8 -25.41 5.47 9.50
N PRO A 9 -25.02 4.19 9.67
CA PRO A 9 -23.99 3.67 10.59
C PRO A 9 -22.59 3.50 9.96
N LEU A 10 -22.47 3.59 8.62
CA LEU A 10 -21.30 3.08 7.89
C LEU A 10 -20.02 3.90 8.09
N TRP A 11 -20.14 5.23 8.13
CA TRP A 11 -18.99 6.13 8.17
C TRP A 11 -18.83 6.85 9.51
N ALA A 12 -19.51 6.37 10.56
CA ALA A 12 -19.47 6.97 11.88
C ALA A 12 -18.05 7.06 12.48
N PRO A 13 -17.16 6.04 12.32
CA PRO A 13 -15.78 6.13 12.79
C PRO A 13 -14.94 7.21 12.08
N TYR A 14 -15.33 7.61 10.86
CA TYR A 14 -14.62 8.62 10.08
C TYR A 14 -14.90 10.05 10.56
N ALA A 15 -15.89 10.26 11.44
CA ALA A 15 -16.05 11.54 12.13
C ALA A 15 -14.79 11.91 12.90
N LEU A 16 -14.28 10.97 13.72
CA LEU A 16 -13.07 11.17 14.51
C LEU A 16 -11.85 11.45 13.63
N TYR A 17 -11.71 10.73 12.50
CA TYR A 17 -10.62 10.99 11.55
C TYR A 17 -10.67 12.39 10.96
N GLY A 18 -11.86 12.89 10.61
CA GLY A 18 -12.02 14.25 10.09
C GLY A 18 -11.84 15.36 11.13
N GLU A 19 -11.97 15.03 12.42
CA GLU A 19 -11.66 15.94 13.54
C GLU A 19 -10.17 15.97 13.86
N VAL A 20 -9.49 14.83 13.77
CA VAL A 20 -8.03 14.75 13.97
C VAL A 20 -7.29 15.33 12.76
N ASP A 21 -7.71 14.98 11.56
CA ASP A 21 -7.10 15.49 10.34
C ASP A 21 -8.15 16.17 9.45
N HIS A 22 -8.06 17.50 9.44
CA HIS A 22 -8.96 18.33 8.67
C HIS A 22 -8.81 18.16 7.15
N VAL A 23 -7.79 17.44 6.65
CA VAL A 23 -7.66 17.06 5.24
C VAL A 23 -8.83 16.21 4.76
N TYR A 24 -9.45 15.47 5.69
CA TYR A 24 -10.65 14.67 5.47
C TYR A 24 -11.93 15.38 5.93
N GLY A 25 -11.83 16.61 6.41
CA GLY A 25 -12.92 17.35 7.05
C GLY A 25 -13.56 18.43 6.17
N PHE A 26 -14.55 19.13 6.75
CA PHE A 26 -15.27 20.21 6.07
C PHE A 26 -14.36 21.38 5.67
N LYS A 27 -13.27 21.62 6.42
CA LYS A 27 -12.28 22.67 6.12
C LYS A 27 -11.78 22.56 4.67
N GLN A 28 -11.22 21.40 4.31
CA GLN A 28 -10.67 21.21 2.96
C GLN A 28 -11.75 21.01 1.89
N TRP A 29 -12.91 20.46 2.26
CA TRP A 29 -14.06 20.37 1.36
C TRP A 29 -14.54 21.76 0.90
N HIS A 30 -14.75 22.69 1.84
CA HIS A 30 -15.19 24.05 1.52
C HIS A 30 -14.10 24.86 0.80
N ALA A 31 -12.82 24.58 1.07
CA ALA A 31 -11.70 25.15 0.33
C ALA A 31 -11.55 24.60 -1.10
N ARG A 32 -12.37 23.61 -1.50
CA ARG A 32 -12.25 22.91 -2.79
C ARG A 32 -10.85 22.35 -3.04
N ASN A 33 -10.21 21.87 -1.98
CA ASN A 33 -8.89 21.26 -2.08
C ASN A 33 -8.98 19.88 -2.74
N GLY A 34 -8.31 19.71 -3.89
CA GLY A 34 -8.34 18.48 -4.67
C GLY A 34 -7.47 17.34 -4.12
N PHE A 35 -6.61 17.60 -3.12
CA PHE A 35 -5.59 16.66 -2.66
C PHE A 35 -6.18 15.30 -2.25
N THR A 36 -7.13 15.29 -1.32
CA THR A 36 -7.76 14.06 -0.81
C THR A 36 -8.48 13.27 -1.91
N ALA A 37 -9.14 13.97 -2.84
CA ALA A 37 -9.82 13.34 -3.97
C ALA A 37 -8.81 12.70 -4.95
N ALA A 38 -7.69 13.37 -5.21
CA ALA A 38 -6.62 12.84 -6.06
C ALA A 38 -5.95 11.60 -5.44
N GLN A 39 -5.71 11.62 -4.12
CA GLN A 39 -5.26 10.45 -3.37
C GLN A 39 -6.25 9.28 -3.52
N GLY A 40 -7.56 9.56 -3.40
CA GLY A 40 -8.63 8.59 -3.61
C GLY A 40 -8.65 8.00 -5.02
N ALA A 41 -8.43 8.81 -6.06
CA ALA A 41 -8.35 8.31 -7.43
C ALA A 41 -7.17 7.34 -7.63
N LEU A 42 -6.00 7.63 -7.04
CA LEU A 42 -4.87 6.70 -7.06
C LEU A 42 -5.11 5.44 -6.22
N ASN A 43 -5.93 5.49 -5.17
CA ASN A 43 -6.35 4.27 -4.46
C ASN A 43 -7.17 3.33 -5.35
N LEU A 44 -7.94 3.85 -6.31
CA LEU A 44 -8.62 3.01 -7.30
C LEU A 44 -7.62 2.29 -8.19
N VAL A 45 -6.59 3.00 -8.67
CA VAL A 45 -5.52 2.40 -9.48
C VAL A 45 -4.77 1.33 -8.68
N GLU A 46 -4.39 1.64 -7.44
CA GLU A 46 -3.72 0.69 -6.54
C GLU A 46 -4.58 -0.55 -6.30
N THR A 47 -5.89 -0.38 -6.10
CA THR A 47 -6.84 -1.49 -5.95
C THR A 47 -6.84 -2.39 -7.20
N LEU A 48 -6.82 -1.81 -8.40
CA LEU A 48 -6.74 -2.58 -9.64
C LEU A 48 -5.44 -3.39 -9.76
N LEU A 49 -4.30 -2.82 -9.31
CA LEU A 49 -3.03 -3.54 -9.27
C LEU A 49 -3.09 -4.73 -8.31
N TYR A 50 -3.65 -4.55 -7.11
CA TYR A 50 -3.84 -5.64 -6.15
C TYR A 50 -4.81 -6.71 -6.67
N LEU A 51 -5.91 -6.32 -7.30
CA LEU A 51 -6.83 -7.27 -7.93
C LEU A 51 -6.13 -8.07 -9.04
N GLY A 52 -5.28 -7.43 -9.84
CA GLY A 52 -4.45 -8.12 -10.84
C GLY A 52 -3.48 -9.12 -10.20
N TYR A 53 -2.80 -8.74 -9.12
CA TYR A 53 -1.93 -9.64 -8.36
C TYR A 53 -2.70 -10.85 -7.82
N VAL A 54 -3.83 -10.62 -7.13
CA VAL A 54 -4.67 -11.68 -6.55
C VAL A 54 -5.22 -12.59 -7.64
N TYR A 55 -5.63 -12.04 -8.77
CA TYR A 55 -6.08 -12.81 -9.92
C TYR A 55 -4.98 -13.76 -10.43
N LEU A 56 -3.75 -13.26 -10.61
CA LEU A 56 -2.62 -14.11 -11.03
C LEU A 56 -2.31 -15.19 -10.00
N TRP A 57 -2.29 -14.84 -8.70
CA TRP A 57 -2.08 -15.82 -7.63
C TRP A 57 -3.17 -16.88 -7.58
N TRP A 58 -4.43 -16.48 -7.74
CA TRP A 58 -5.56 -17.40 -7.70
C TRP A 58 -5.59 -18.32 -8.91
N ALA A 59 -5.49 -17.76 -10.12
CA ALA A 59 -5.67 -18.46 -11.40
C ALA A 59 -4.42 -19.22 -11.87
N LYS A 60 -3.22 -18.78 -11.50
CA LYS A 60 -1.94 -19.37 -11.95
C LYS A 60 -1.11 -19.95 -10.80
N GLY A 61 -1.59 -19.85 -9.56
CA GLY A 61 -0.89 -20.44 -8.43
C GLY A 61 -1.01 -21.96 -8.44
N ALA A 62 0.14 -22.64 -8.38
CA ALA A 62 0.24 -24.09 -8.21
C ALA A 62 0.78 -24.39 -6.80
N THR A 63 0.32 -25.50 -6.21
CA THR A 63 0.86 -25.97 -4.93
C THR A 63 2.14 -26.74 -5.20
N THR A 64 3.28 -26.21 -4.75
CA THR A 64 4.51 -26.98 -4.76
C THR A 64 4.46 -27.99 -3.62
N PRO A 65 4.64 -29.31 -3.88
CA PRO A 65 4.77 -30.29 -2.81
C PRO A 65 6.03 -29.97 -2.01
N THR A 66 5.89 -29.65 -0.72
CA THR A 66 7.05 -29.45 0.15
C THR A 66 7.68 -30.82 0.42
N THR A 67 8.84 -31.12 -0.16
CA THR A 67 9.62 -32.33 0.11
C THR A 67 10.36 -32.23 1.45
N THR A 68 9.68 -31.85 2.53
CA THR A 68 10.23 -31.99 3.88
C THR A 68 9.82 -33.34 4.44
N SER A 69 10.82 -34.20 4.66
CA SER A 69 10.74 -35.50 5.34
C SER A 69 10.41 -35.40 6.85
N GLY A 70 9.64 -34.38 7.25
CA GLY A 70 9.19 -34.15 8.61
C GLY A 70 7.73 -33.71 8.59
N GLY A 71 6.86 -34.52 9.18
CA GLY A 71 5.39 -34.41 9.12
C GLY A 71 4.86 -33.00 9.32
N GLY A 72 4.30 -32.44 8.25
CA GLY A 72 3.67 -31.14 8.20
C GLY A 72 3.18 -30.88 6.77
N GLY A 73 2.19 -31.67 6.34
CA GLY A 73 1.64 -31.64 4.98
C GLY A 73 0.88 -30.35 4.68
N GLY A 74 1.59 -29.32 4.21
CA GLY A 74 1.01 -28.10 3.66
C GLY A 74 1.93 -27.54 2.57
N GLY A 75 1.66 -27.89 1.32
CA GLY A 75 2.38 -27.29 0.19
C GLY A 75 2.11 -25.79 0.12
N ARG A 76 3.13 -25.00 -0.20
CA ARG A 76 2.98 -23.54 -0.38
C ARG A 76 2.45 -23.28 -1.79
N LYS A 77 1.28 -22.64 -1.89
CA LYS A 77 0.73 -22.19 -3.19
C LYS A 77 1.53 -20.99 -3.66
N GLY A 78 2.19 -21.12 -4.81
CA GLY A 78 3.01 -20.07 -5.42
C GLY A 78 2.76 -19.94 -6.92
N VAL A 79 3.10 -18.79 -7.49
CA VAL A 79 3.09 -18.56 -8.94
C VAL A 79 4.52 -18.66 -9.43
N THR A 80 4.74 -19.25 -10.62
CA THR A 80 6.08 -19.37 -11.23
C THR A 80 6.09 -18.82 -12.67
N GLY A 81 7.29 -18.68 -13.25
CA GLY A 81 7.49 -18.26 -14.63
C GLY A 81 6.96 -16.85 -14.92
N ARG A 82 6.46 -16.64 -16.14
CA ARG A 82 6.01 -15.32 -16.62
C ARG A 82 4.86 -14.73 -15.80
N ALA A 83 3.97 -15.58 -15.26
CA ALA A 83 2.89 -15.12 -14.40
C ALA A 83 3.42 -14.57 -13.06
N ALA A 84 4.49 -15.18 -12.51
CA ALA A 84 5.15 -14.67 -11.31
C ALA A 84 5.81 -13.32 -11.56
N ALA A 85 6.48 -13.16 -12.71
CA ALA A 85 7.09 -11.88 -13.10
C ALA A 85 6.04 -10.76 -13.15
N TYR A 86 4.88 -10.99 -13.78
CA TYR A 86 3.79 -10.00 -13.77
C TYR A 86 3.23 -9.75 -12.36
N ALA A 87 3.04 -10.79 -11.55
CA ALA A 87 2.54 -10.64 -10.19
C ALA A 87 3.48 -9.77 -9.35
N VAL A 88 4.78 -10.07 -9.36
CA VAL A 88 5.81 -9.29 -8.66
C VAL A 88 5.82 -7.84 -9.15
N MET A 89 5.69 -7.60 -10.46
CA MET A 89 5.64 -6.24 -11.00
C MET A 89 4.42 -5.44 -10.56
N LEU A 90 3.24 -6.06 -10.52
CA LEU A 90 2.03 -5.42 -10.02
C LEU A 90 2.14 -5.07 -8.54
N ALA A 91 2.61 -6.02 -7.71
CA ALA A 91 2.78 -5.82 -6.28
C ALA A 91 3.84 -4.75 -5.96
N PHE A 92 4.99 -4.78 -6.64
CA PHE A 92 6.04 -3.78 -6.50
C PHE A 92 5.54 -2.37 -6.89
N SER A 93 4.87 -2.25 -8.03
CA SER A 93 4.32 -0.96 -8.49
C SER A 93 3.26 -0.41 -7.55
N ALA A 94 2.40 -1.26 -7.02
CA ALA A 94 1.41 -0.87 -6.02
C ALA A 94 2.07 -0.37 -4.74
N ALA A 95 3.09 -1.08 -4.22
CA ALA A 95 3.81 -0.67 -3.02
C ALA A 95 4.54 0.68 -3.21
N VAL A 96 5.19 0.91 -4.36
CA VAL A 96 5.79 2.20 -4.70
C VAL A 96 4.73 3.31 -4.72
N MET A 97 3.56 3.05 -5.30
CA MET A 97 2.46 4.01 -5.32
C MET A 97 1.96 4.34 -3.92
N THR A 98 1.75 3.34 -3.05
CA THR A 98 1.37 3.54 -1.65
C THR A 98 2.39 4.41 -0.92
N LEU A 99 3.67 4.06 -1.01
CA LEU A 99 4.74 4.82 -0.37
C LEU A 99 4.77 6.27 -0.87
N SER A 100 4.71 6.46 -2.19
CA SER A 100 4.78 7.79 -2.82
C SER A 100 3.64 8.70 -2.36
N LYS A 101 2.43 8.15 -2.30
CA LYS A 101 1.24 8.86 -1.79
C LYS A 101 1.40 9.26 -0.34
N THR A 102 1.82 8.33 0.52
CA THR A 102 1.99 8.60 1.95
C THR A 102 3.10 9.63 2.19
N VAL A 103 4.23 9.53 1.48
CA VAL A 103 5.29 10.55 1.54
C VAL A 103 4.74 11.91 1.11
N LEU A 104 4.02 11.98 -0.02
CA LEU A 104 3.44 13.23 -0.50
C LEU A 104 2.44 13.82 0.50
N TYR A 105 1.66 13.00 1.18
CA TYR A 105 0.74 13.42 2.23
C TYR A 105 1.45 14.05 3.43
N TRP A 106 2.51 13.43 3.93
CA TRP A 106 3.33 13.99 5.01
C TRP A 106 4.01 15.29 4.58
N LEU A 107 4.56 15.33 3.36
CA LEU A 107 5.18 16.54 2.81
C LEU A 107 4.17 17.67 2.62
N ASN A 108 2.97 17.35 2.13
CA ASN A 108 1.91 18.34 1.97
C ASN A 108 1.56 19.00 3.30
N GLU A 109 1.52 18.22 4.39
CA GLU A 109 1.26 18.75 5.72
C GLU A 109 2.42 19.61 6.25
N TYR A 110 3.66 19.15 6.06
CA TYR A 110 4.86 19.91 6.42
C TYR A 110 4.93 21.26 5.69
N PHE A 111 4.74 21.27 4.36
CA PHE A 111 4.78 22.48 3.54
C PHE A 111 3.55 23.38 3.72
N SER A 112 2.48 22.87 4.32
CA SER A 112 1.30 23.64 4.71
C SER A 112 1.37 24.13 6.16
N TYR A 113 2.55 24.08 6.81
CA TYR A 113 2.73 24.49 8.22
C TYR A 113 1.80 23.76 9.20
N PHE A 114 1.54 22.48 8.94
CA PHE A 114 0.66 21.64 9.74
C PHE A 114 -0.78 22.18 9.85
N ASP A 115 -1.29 22.79 8.77
CA ASP A 115 -2.61 23.42 8.72
C ASP A 115 -3.76 22.47 9.07
N ASN A 116 -3.64 21.17 8.82
CA ASN A 116 -4.72 20.20 9.07
C ASN A 116 -4.60 19.47 10.39
N ILE A 117 -3.40 19.34 10.95
CA ILE A 117 -3.16 18.51 12.15
C ILE A 117 -2.58 19.29 13.34
N GLY A 118 -2.14 20.54 13.13
CA GLY A 118 -1.46 21.34 14.14
C GLY A 118 -2.34 21.75 15.33
N HIS A 119 -3.66 21.57 15.24
CA HIS A 119 -4.61 21.84 16.33
C HIS A 119 -4.70 20.70 17.35
N ASN A 120 -4.18 19.51 17.04
CA ASN A 120 -4.29 18.35 17.92
C ASN A 120 -3.34 18.44 19.13
N ASP A 121 -3.77 17.84 20.23
CA ASP A 121 -2.86 17.53 21.33
C ASP A 121 -1.87 16.41 20.93
N LEU A 122 -0.77 16.29 21.69
CA LEU A 122 0.29 15.32 21.37
C LEU A 122 -0.19 13.87 21.36
N TYR A 123 -1.15 13.49 22.21
CA TYR A 123 -1.65 12.13 22.26
C TYR A 123 -2.43 11.79 20.99
N SER A 124 -3.40 12.64 20.62
CA SER A 124 -4.17 12.48 19.38
C SER A 124 -3.27 12.47 18.15
N LEU A 125 -2.30 13.39 18.09
CA LEU A 125 -1.34 13.46 16.99
C LEU A 125 -0.51 12.16 16.88
N VAL A 126 0.04 11.64 17.99
CA VAL A 126 0.89 10.45 17.95
C VAL A 126 0.10 9.19 17.61
N PHE A 127 -1.01 8.95 18.30
CA PHE A 127 -1.72 7.67 18.20
C PHE A 127 -2.74 7.61 17.07
N LEU A 128 -3.33 8.74 16.68
CA LEU A 128 -4.37 8.78 15.64
C LEU A 128 -3.85 9.25 14.28
N TRP A 129 -2.68 9.91 14.23
CA TRP A 129 -2.09 10.37 12.98
C TRP A 129 -0.70 9.78 12.68
N ILE A 130 0.28 9.94 13.57
CA ILE A 130 1.68 9.51 13.30
C ILE A 130 1.80 8.00 13.17
N ILE A 131 1.35 7.24 14.15
CA ILE A 131 1.52 5.77 14.15
C ILE A 131 0.75 5.14 12.98
N PRO A 132 -0.55 5.43 12.76
CA PRO A 132 -1.30 4.84 11.66
C PRO A 132 -0.68 5.17 10.30
N ASN A 133 -0.36 6.44 10.03
CA ASN A 133 0.23 6.83 8.74
C ASN A 133 1.69 6.38 8.60
N GLY A 134 2.44 6.31 9.70
CA GLY A 134 3.82 5.84 9.72
C GLY A 134 3.95 4.36 9.35
N LEU A 135 2.98 3.53 9.74
CA LEU A 135 2.91 2.14 9.27
C LEU A 135 2.80 2.05 7.74
N TRP A 136 2.17 3.02 7.09
CA TRP A 136 2.02 3.12 5.64
C TRP A 136 3.26 3.71 4.95
N LEU A 137 4.29 4.08 5.71
CA LEU A 137 5.64 4.32 5.20
C LEU A 137 6.48 3.05 5.33
N VAL A 138 6.44 2.41 6.50
CA VAL A 138 7.28 1.25 6.81
C VAL A 138 6.91 0.02 5.98
N PHE A 139 5.62 -0.33 5.94
CA PHE A 139 5.16 -1.54 5.26
C PHE A 139 5.45 -1.54 3.75
N PRO A 140 5.07 -0.52 2.96
CA PRO A 140 5.39 -0.53 1.53
C PRO A 140 6.90 -0.42 1.28
N THR A 141 7.66 0.28 2.12
CA THR A 141 9.13 0.28 2.01
C THR A 141 9.70 -1.12 2.16
N TYR A 142 9.23 -1.89 3.13
CA TYR A 142 9.63 -3.29 3.31
C TYR A 142 9.25 -4.15 2.10
N VAL A 143 8.04 -4.00 1.56
CA VAL A 143 7.59 -4.73 0.35
C VAL A 143 8.45 -4.39 -0.86
N ILE A 144 8.77 -3.11 -1.07
CA ILE A 144 9.65 -2.64 -2.14
C ILE A 144 11.05 -3.25 -1.99
N TYR A 145 11.59 -3.26 -0.77
CA TYR A 145 12.91 -3.85 -0.51
C TYR A 145 12.94 -5.35 -0.84
N GLN A 146 11.95 -6.12 -0.37
CA GLN A 146 11.91 -7.56 -0.60
C GLN A 146 11.69 -7.90 -2.07
N LEU A 147 10.64 -7.35 -2.69
CA LEU A 147 10.31 -7.63 -4.09
C LEU A 147 11.37 -7.07 -5.04
N GLY A 148 11.90 -5.88 -4.74
CA GLY A 148 13.00 -5.29 -5.49
C GLY A 148 14.26 -6.15 -5.45
N GLY A 149 14.60 -6.68 -4.28
CA GLY A 149 15.69 -7.64 -4.11
C GLY A 149 15.47 -8.93 -4.91
N GLU A 150 14.26 -9.49 -4.87
CA GLU A 150 13.91 -10.67 -5.68
C GLU A 150 14.05 -10.40 -7.18
N ILE A 151 13.56 -9.26 -7.67
CA ILE A 151 13.69 -8.85 -9.08
C ILE A 151 15.18 -8.78 -9.47
N VAL A 152 16.00 -8.09 -8.68
CA VAL A 152 17.43 -7.94 -8.96
C VAL A 152 18.15 -9.28 -8.96
N ASN A 153 17.90 -10.13 -7.96
CA ASN A 153 18.54 -11.44 -7.83
C ASN A 153 18.20 -12.37 -9.00
N VAL A 154 16.94 -12.39 -9.46
CA VAL A 154 16.51 -13.21 -10.59
C VAL A 154 17.14 -12.72 -11.89
N LEU A 155 17.17 -11.40 -12.12
CA LEU A 155 17.74 -10.82 -13.33
C LEU A 155 19.27 -11.01 -13.39
N ALA A 156 19.96 -10.75 -12.29
CA ALA A 156 21.41 -10.96 -12.22
C ALA A 156 21.81 -12.43 -12.33
N GLY A 157 21.02 -13.34 -11.74
CA GLY A 157 21.23 -14.78 -11.86
C GLY A 157 21.06 -15.30 -13.29
N ALA A 158 20.03 -14.82 -14.01
CA ALA A 158 19.81 -15.19 -15.40
C ALA A 158 20.99 -14.79 -16.30
N SER A 159 21.54 -13.57 -16.14
CA SER A 159 22.69 -13.10 -16.92
C SER A 159 23.96 -13.93 -16.69
N ALA A 160 24.16 -14.46 -15.49
CA ALA A 160 25.35 -15.25 -15.15
C ALA A 160 25.31 -16.69 -15.67
N ASP A 161 24.14 -17.20 -16.08
CA ASP A 161 24.00 -18.52 -16.68
C ASP A 161 24.14 -18.45 -18.21
N ASP A 162 23.66 -17.38 -18.85
CA ASP A 162 23.90 -17.12 -20.28
C ASP A 162 25.40 -17.03 -20.60
N GLU A 163 26.20 -16.39 -19.74
CA GLU A 163 27.67 -16.28 -19.91
C GLU A 163 28.43 -17.61 -19.78
N LYS A 164 27.82 -18.66 -19.20
CA LYS A 164 28.46 -19.99 -19.06
C LYS A 164 28.13 -20.93 -20.22
N GLU A 165 27.11 -20.60 -21.03
CA GLU A 165 26.68 -21.41 -22.17
C GLU A 165 27.33 -20.99 -23.50
N GLU A 166 28.03 -19.86 -23.54
CA GLU A 166 28.91 -19.41 -24.64
C GLU A 166 30.37 -19.92 -24.51
#